data_AF-A0A7S0FLG4-F1
#
_entry.id   AF-A0A7S0FLG4-F1
#
_cell.length_a   1.000
_cell.length_b   1.000
_cell.length_c   1.000
_cell.angle_alpha   90.00
_cell.angle_beta   90.00
_cell.angle_gamma   90.00
#
_symmetry.space_group_name_H-M   'P 1'
#
loop_
_entity.id
_entity.type
_entity.pdbx_description
1 polymer ?
#
loop_
_entity_poly.entity_id
_entity_poly.type
_entity_poly.pdbx_seq_one_letter_code
_entity_poly.pdbx_strand_id
1 'polypeptide(L)'
;GDLDKLEILLSTGDETNIFNGDLNAHVRADKGLTVGSYTALQMAAISGQAECIELLLKAKADPHVRECVPYGSDPDDGNTALDFAKKYGWDDCVELLEQAEKDYLYGYYIPSGPNNNAKVYKVWEWGKMPSKGWYTKRPGAAKLQGLDPAKYGGELADPEEEGDEVIEVAKVAAPIERPLPIGLLFPGQGSQYVKMMHGLQDIPKVREMLAIAKTILGQDLLYRCLEGPESWLEETKNCQPAMFVACMAGLEKLRAQNEEA
;
A
#
# COMPACT_ATOMS: atom_id res chain seq x y z
N GLY A 1 -6.13 1.74 25.17
CA GLY A 1 -7.47 2.27 25.44
C GLY A 1 -7.48 3.75 25.77
N ASP A 2 -6.77 4.61 25.03
CA ASP A 2 -7.08 6.05 25.04
C ASP A 2 -8.03 6.29 23.86
N LEU A 3 -9.34 6.19 24.14
CA LEU A 3 -10.38 6.14 23.12
C LEU A 3 -10.53 7.49 22.41
N ASP A 4 -10.44 8.61 23.15
CA ASP A 4 -10.53 9.95 22.58
C ASP A 4 -9.39 10.20 21.58
N LYS A 5 -8.15 9.83 21.93
CA LYS A 5 -7.04 9.94 20.98
C LYS A 5 -7.18 8.99 19.80
N LEU A 6 -7.66 7.77 20.03
CA LEU A 6 -7.88 6.81 18.94
C LEU A 6 -8.94 7.34 17.97
N GLU A 7 -10.05 7.87 18.47
CA GLU A 7 -11.11 8.46 17.65
C GLU A 7 -10.60 9.68 16.87
N ILE A 8 -9.77 10.53 17.48
CA ILE A 8 -9.11 11.63 16.76
C ILE A 8 -8.23 11.09 15.62
N LEU A 9 -7.39 10.08 15.88
CA LEU A 9 -6.51 9.51 14.86
C LEU A 9 -7.28 8.82 13.72
N LEU A 10 -8.41 8.19 14.02
CA LEU A 10 -9.26 7.52 13.02
C LEU A 10 -10.18 8.48 12.26
N SER A 11 -10.61 9.58 12.90
CA SER A 11 -11.48 10.61 12.30
C SER A 11 -10.73 11.60 11.42
N THR A 12 -9.40 11.74 11.59
CA THR A 12 -8.54 12.52 10.70
C THR A 12 -8.32 11.82 9.37
N GLY A 13 -9.39 11.62 8.60
CA GLY A 13 -9.31 11.46 7.16
C GLY A 13 -9.08 12.83 6.52
N ASP A 14 -7.81 13.29 6.52
CA ASP A 14 -7.27 14.40 5.72
C ASP A 14 -7.84 15.83 5.96
N GLU A 15 -7.11 16.61 6.77
CA GLU A 15 -6.84 18.07 6.56
C GLU A 15 -5.49 18.43 7.23
N THR A 16 -5.05 17.67 8.25
CA THR A 16 -3.81 17.94 9.02
C THR A 16 -2.76 16.82 8.98
N ASN A 17 -2.98 15.72 8.23
CA ASN A 17 -2.00 14.64 8.02
C ASN A 17 -1.36 14.04 9.30
N ILE A 18 -2.14 13.82 10.36
CA ILE A 18 -1.63 13.21 11.59
C ILE A 18 -1.63 11.67 11.52
N PHE A 19 -2.51 11.04 10.71
CA PHE A 19 -2.52 9.59 10.47
C PHE A 19 -2.76 9.24 8.99
N ASN A 20 -1.67 9.09 8.21
CA ASN A 20 -1.68 8.57 6.83
C ASN A 20 -1.26 7.10 6.73
N GLY A 21 -1.36 6.36 7.83
CA GLY A 21 -0.95 4.96 7.90
C GLY A 21 -2.02 4.01 7.37
N ASP A 22 -1.60 2.91 6.76
CA ASP A 22 -2.49 1.78 6.51
C ASP A 22 -2.90 1.16 7.85
N LEU A 23 -4.19 1.20 8.18
CA LEU A 23 -4.76 0.66 9.42
C LEU A 23 -4.49 -0.84 9.58
N ASN A 24 -4.30 -1.55 8.47
CA ASN A 24 -4.03 -2.99 8.42
C ASN A 24 -2.53 -3.31 8.33
N ALA A 25 -1.65 -2.31 8.42
CA ALA A 25 -0.21 -2.54 8.43
C ALA A 25 0.24 -3.20 9.73
N HIS A 26 1.13 -4.18 9.61
CA HIS A 26 1.85 -4.74 10.76
C HIS A 26 2.86 -3.72 11.28
N VAL A 27 2.70 -3.30 12.53
CA VAL A 27 3.65 -2.44 13.21
C VAL A 27 4.69 -3.32 13.89
N ARG A 28 5.98 -3.05 13.61
CA ARG A 28 7.08 -3.78 14.24
C ARG A 28 7.33 -3.27 15.65
N ALA A 29 7.43 -4.19 16.61
CA ALA A 29 7.83 -3.87 17.98
C ALA A 29 9.33 -3.49 18.09
N ASP A 30 10.18 -3.96 17.17
CA ASP A 30 11.59 -3.57 17.07
C ASP A 30 12.07 -3.35 15.62
N LYS A 31 13.21 -2.66 15.44
CA LYS A 31 13.78 -2.35 14.11
C LYS A 31 14.57 -3.53 13.49
N GLY A 32 14.47 -4.76 13.99
CA GLY A 32 15.41 -5.84 13.64
C GLY A 32 14.86 -7.27 13.54
N LEU A 33 13.66 -7.57 14.02
CA LEU A 33 13.06 -8.90 14.01
C LEU A 33 11.70 -8.90 13.29
N THR A 34 11.44 -9.97 12.53
CA THR A 34 10.16 -10.20 11.82
C THR A 34 9.10 -10.89 12.70
N VAL A 35 9.44 -11.26 13.95
CA VAL A 35 8.57 -12.04 14.83
C VAL A 35 7.77 -11.10 15.73
N GLY A 36 6.43 -11.25 15.73
CA GLY A 36 5.54 -10.44 16.58
C GLY A 36 5.27 -9.04 16.02
N SER A 37 5.14 -8.91 14.70
CA SER A 37 4.57 -7.70 14.09
C SER A 37 3.06 -7.86 14.03
N TYR A 38 2.32 -6.91 14.62
CA TYR A 38 0.88 -6.99 14.79
C TYR A 38 0.19 -5.77 14.17
N THR A 39 -1.05 -5.95 13.71
CA THR A 39 -1.92 -4.83 13.35
C THR A 39 -2.47 -4.14 14.60
N ALA A 40 -3.01 -2.93 14.44
CA ALA A 40 -3.69 -2.23 15.53
C ALA A 40 -4.86 -3.06 16.11
N LEU A 41 -5.59 -3.79 15.24
CA LEU A 41 -6.70 -4.66 15.63
C LEU A 41 -6.23 -5.86 16.46
N GLN A 42 -5.13 -6.50 16.06
CA GLN A 42 -4.53 -7.59 16.83
C GLN A 42 -4.03 -7.11 18.20
N MET A 43 -3.41 -5.93 18.27
CA MET A 43 -2.95 -5.34 19.53
C MET A 43 -4.12 -5.03 20.48
N ALA A 44 -5.23 -4.54 19.95
CA ALA A 44 -6.45 -4.31 20.73
C ALA A 44 -7.03 -5.63 21.27
N ALA A 45 -7.04 -6.69 20.46
CA ALA A 45 -7.48 -8.02 20.86
C ALA A 45 -6.56 -8.67 21.90
N ILE A 46 -5.22 -8.59 21.74
CA ILE A 46 -4.25 -9.07 22.74
C ILE A 46 -4.51 -8.39 24.10
N SER A 47 -4.83 -7.10 24.07
CA SER A 47 -5.03 -6.27 25.27
C SER A 47 -6.46 -6.33 25.84
N GLY A 48 -7.37 -7.09 25.22
CA GLY A 48 -8.77 -7.21 25.67
C GLY A 48 -9.57 -5.90 25.62
N GLN A 49 -9.30 -5.04 24.64
CA GLN A 49 -9.90 -3.70 24.54
C GLN A 49 -11.07 -3.69 23.55
N ALA A 50 -12.25 -4.12 23.98
CA ALA A 50 -13.44 -4.27 23.14
C ALA A 50 -13.84 -2.97 22.44
N GLU A 51 -13.84 -1.83 23.15
CA GLU A 51 -14.20 -0.53 22.59
C GLU A 51 -13.18 -0.06 21.53
N CYS A 52 -11.90 -0.41 21.70
CA CYS A 52 -10.89 -0.14 20.68
C CYS A 52 -11.17 -0.98 19.41
N ILE A 53 -11.55 -2.25 19.58
CA ILE A 53 -11.89 -3.14 18.46
C ILE A 53 -13.08 -2.57 17.68
N GLU A 54 -14.15 -2.15 18.37
CA GLU A 54 -15.31 -1.55 17.71
C GLU A 54 -14.94 -0.31 16.86
N LEU A 55 -14.15 0.61 17.43
CA LEU A 55 -13.70 1.80 16.71
C LEU A 55 -12.85 1.45 15.49
N LEU A 56 -11.92 0.48 15.63
CA LEU A 56 -11.06 0.03 14.54
C LEU A 56 -11.86 -0.67 13.42
N LEU A 57 -12.82 -1.53 13.77
CA LEU A 57 -13.70 -2.21 12.82
C LEU A 57 -14.60 -1.21 12.08
N LYS A 58 -15.15 -0.20 12.79
CA LYS A 58 -15.91 0.90 12.19
C LYS A 58 -15.06 1.69 11.19
N ALA A 59 -13.77 1.86 11.48
CA ALA A 59 -12.77 2.44 10.57
C ALA A 59 -12.26 1.47 9.48
N LYS A 60 -12.91 0.32 9.29
CA LYS A 60 -12.62 -0.69 8.25
C LYS A 60 -11.31 -1.46 8.43
N ALA A 61 -10.83 -1.61 9.66
CA ALA A 61 -9.80 -2.60 9.98
C ALA A 61 -10.25 -4.00 9.54
N ASP A 62 -9.33 -4.77 8.97
CA ASP A 62 -9.58 -6.10 8.43
C ASP A 62 -9.38 -7.16 9.52
N PRO A 63 -10.44 -7.89 9.91
CA PRO A 63 -10.37 -8.92 10.96
C PRO A 63 -9.62 -10.17 10.50
N HIS A 64 -9.48 -10.40 9.19
CA HIS A 64 -8.85 -11.61 8.63
C HIS A 64 -7.33 -11.50 8.52
N VAL A 65 -6.74 -10.34 8.81
CA VAL A 65 -5.28 -10.18 8.79
C VAL A 65 -4.65 -11.05 9.87
N ARG A 66 -3.74 -11.93 9.45
CA ARG A 66 -2.93 -12.79 10.32
C ARG A 66 -1.63 -12.11 10.72
N GLU A 67 -1.06 -12.50 11.85
CA GLU A 67 0.26 -12.00 12.28
C GLU A 67 1.34 -12.44 11.29
N CYS A 68 2.44 -11.67 11.18
CA CYS A 68 3.58 -12.13 10.41
C CYS A 68 4.24 -13.33 11.08
N VAL A 69 4.49 -14.40 10.33
CA VAL A 69 5.22 -15.59 10.79
C VAL A 69 6.69 -15.57 10.36
N PRO A 70 7.59 -16.31 11.04
CA PRO A 70 8.97 -16.45 10.61
C PRO A 70 9.11 -17.02 9.19
N TYR A 71 10.25 -16.74 8.55
CA TYR A 71 10.56 -17.33 7.25
C TYR A 71 10.60 -18.86 7.32
N GLY A 72 9.96 -19.53 6.37
CA GLY A 72 9.81 -20.99 6.34
C GLY A 72 8.60 -21.52 7.13
N SER A 73 7.90 -20.65 7.86
CA SER A 73 6.59 -20.97 8.45
C SER A 73 5.46 -20.80 7.43
N ASP A 74 4.37 -21.48 7.70
CA ASP A 74 3.11 -21.33 6.99
C ASP A 74 2.41 -20.02 7.41
N PRO A 75 2.09 -19.11 6.47
CA PRO A 75 1.34 -17.90 6.80
C PRO A 75 -0.03 -18.14 7.45
N ASP A 76 -0.71 -19.26 7.13
CA ASP A 76 -2.00 -19.63 7.71
C ASP A 76 -1.85 -20.04 9.20
N ASP A 77 -0.63 -20.33 9.68
CA ASP A 77 -0.36 -20.60 11.10
C ASP A 77 -0.28 -19.31 11.95
N GLY A 78 -0.29 -18.13 11.32
CA GLY A 78 -0.34 -16.85 12.03
C GLY A 78 -1.72 -16.56 12.62
N ASN A 79 -1.78 -16.02 13.84
CA ASN A 79 -3.05 -15.71 14.53
C ASN A 79 -3.77 -14.48 13.95
N THR A 80 -5.09 -14.53 13.79
CA THR A 80 -5.94 -13.34 13.58
C THR A 80 -6.18 -12.60 14.90
N ALA A 81 -6.86 -11.45 14.84
CA ALA A 81 -7.32 -10.78 16.06
C ALA A 81 -8.26 -11.67 16.89
N LEU A 82 -9.13 -12.46 16.23
CA LEU A 82 -10.04 -13.39 16.89
C LEU A 82 -9.27 -14.50 17.62
N ASP A 83 -8.24 -15.05 16.98
CA ASP A 83 -7.39 -16.08 17.59
C ASP A 83 -6.74 -15.56 18.89
N PHE A 84 -6.26 -14.30 18.89
CA PHE A 84 -5.75 -13.68 20.11
C PHE A 84 -6.82 -13.49 21.18
N ALA A 85 -8.00 -12.98 20.82
CA ALA A 85 -9.09 -12.79 21.78
C ALA A 85 -9.49 -14.11 22.46
N LYS A 86 -9.61 -15.20 21.68
CA LYS A 86 -9.87 -16.56 22.18
C LYS A 86 -8.75 -17.05 23.09
N LYS A 87 -7.49 -16.89 22.67
CA LYS A 87 -6.31 -17.34 23.42
C LYS A 87 -6.22 -16.71 24.81
N TYR A 88 -6.59 -15.44 24.96
CA TYR A 88 -6.53 -14.72 26.22
C TYR A 88 -7.86 -14.71 27.00
N GLY A 89 -8.95 -15.25 26.44
CA GLY A 89 -10.24 -15.36 27.11
C GLY A 89 -11.01 -14.03 27.19
N TRP A 90 -10.91 -13.19 26.14
CA TRP A 90 -11.63 -11.93 26.06
C TRP A 90 -12.98 -12.11 25.37
N ASP A 91 -13.96 -12.65 26.09
CA ASP A 91 -15.27 -13.06 25.52
C ASP A 91 -15.98 -11.94 24.74
N ASP A 92 -16.02 -10.72 25.27
CA ASP A 92 -16.62 -9.55 24.59
C ASP A 92 -15.91 -9.23 23.26
N CYS A 93 -14.58 -9.38 23.23
CA CYS A 93 -13.79 -9.19 22.01
C CYS A 93 -14.02 -10.33 21.01
N VAL A 94 -14.20 -11.56 21.49
CA VAL A 94 -14.50 -12.73 20.66
C VAL A 94 -15.82 -12.55 19.93
N GLU A 95 -16.88 -12.13 20.62
CA GLU A 95 -18.19 -11.91 20.01
C GLU A 95 -18.12 -10.86 18.88
N LEU A 96 -17.48 -9.71 19.16
CA LEU A 96 -17.28 -8.65 18.18
C LEU A 96 -16.51 -9.12 16.94
N LEU A 97 -15.42 -9.84 17.14
CA LEU A 97 -14.54 -10.29 16.06
C LEU A 97 -15.15 -11.44 15.24
N GLU A 98 -15.91 -12.35 15.86
CA GLU A 98 -16.64 -13.40 15.13
C GLU A 98 -17.72 -12.82 14.22
N GLN A 99 -18.40 -11.76 14.67
CA GLN A 99 -19.35 -11.05 13.82
C GLN A 99 -18.62 -10.31 12.70
N ALA A 100 -17.51 -9.64 13.01
CA ALA A 100 -16.71 -8.93 12.02
C ALA A 100 -16.17 -9.85 10.91
N GLU A 101 -15.65 -11.04 11.24
CA GLU A 101 -15.14 -12.00 10.24
C GLU A 101 -16.24 -12.49 9.27
N LYS A 102 -17.51 -12.52 9.70
CA LYS A 102 -18.66 -12.87 8.83
C LYS A 102 -19.05 -11.73 7.89
N ASP A 103 -18.98 -10.50 8.39
CA ASP A 103 -19.41 -9.30 7.65
C ASP A 103 -18.32 -8.73 6.74
N TYR A 104 -17.06 -9.08 6.99
CA TYR A 104 -15.90 -8.60 6.26
C TYR A 104 -15.47 -9.60 5.18
N LEU A 105 -15.35 -9.13 3.93
CA LEU A 105 -14.89 -9.95 2.81
C LEU A 105 -13.43 -10.37 2.97
N TYR A 106 -13.12 -11.61 2.62
CA TYR A 106 -11.76 -12.12 2.76
C TYR A 106 -10.84 -11.50 1.70
N GLY A 107 -9.78 -10.82 2.15
CA GLY A 107 -8.87 -10.08 1.27
C GLY A 107 -7.79 -10.94 0.60
N TYR A 108 -6.88 -10.25 -0.09
CA TYR A 108 -5.61 -10.82 -0.52
C TYR A 108 -4.50 -10.44 0.45
N TYR A 109 -3.69 -11.42 0.84
CA TYR A 109 -2.59 -11.25 1.78
C TYR A 109 -1.29 -11.79 1.19
N ILE A 110 -0.17 -11.16 1.52
CA ILE A 110 1.15 -11.55 1.03
C ILE A 110 1.49 -12.96 1.55
N PRO A 111 1.72 -13.96 0.66
CA PRO A 111 1.88 -15.34 1.08
C PRO A 111 3.31 -15.65 1.57
N SER A 112 4.27 -14.74 1.45
CA SER A 112 5.68 -15.04 1.76
C SER A 112 6.55 -13.83 2.08
N GLY A 113 7.75 -14.11 2.59
CA GLY A 113 8.75 -13.10 2.90
C GLY A 113 8.54 -12.40 4.26
N PRO A 114 9.33 -11.36 4.54
CA PRO A 114 9.35 -10.67 5.84
C PRO A 114 8.08 -9.88 6.16
N ASN A 115 7.20 -9.67 5.18
CA ASN A 115 5.91 -8.99 5.32
C ASN A 115 4.76 -9.96 4.95
N ASN A 116 4.92 -11.25 5.20
CA ASN A 116 3.82 -12.20 4.98
C ASN A 116 2.58 -11.79 5.80
N ASN A 117 1.41 -12.19 5.33
CA ASN A 117 0.09 -11.82 5.85
C ASN A 117 -0.27 -10.32 5.77
N ALA A 118 0.60 -9.45 5.26
CA ALA A 118 0.23 -8.06 4.98
C ALA A 118 -0.89 -7.99 3.93
N LYS A 119 -1.89 -7.15 4.17
CA LYS A 119 -3.01 -6.95 3.25
C LYS A 119 -2.54 -6.26 1.97
N VAL A 120 -3.07 -6.70 0.83
CA VAL A 120 -2.86 -6.06 -0.47
C VAL A 120 -4.18 -5.51 -0.99
N TYR A 121 -4.15 -4.27 -1.45
CA TYR A 121 -5.32 -3.56 -1.96
C TYR A 121 -5.36 -3.54 -3.49
N LYS A 122 -6.55 -3.30 -4.06
CA LYS A 122 -6.76 -3.12 -5.51
C LYS A 122 -6.32 -4.31 -6.37
N VAL A 123 -6.44 -5.51 -5.81
CA VAL A 123 -6.35 -6.80 -6.51
C VAL A 123 -7.80 -7.33 -6.66
N TRP A 124 -8.07 -8.27 -7.56
CA TRP A 124 -9.40 -8.91 -7.65
C TRP A 124 -9.84 -9.43 -6.26
N GLU A 125 -11.03 -9.04 -5.82
CA GLU A 125 -11.54 -9.38 -4.48
C GLU A 125 -11.97 -10.84 -4.43
N TRP A 126 -11.39 -11.61 -3.51
CA TRP A 126 -11.87 -12.95 -3.21
C TRP A 126 -13.13 -12.82 -2.34
N GLY A 127 -14.07 -13.74 -2.53
CA GLY A 127 -15.28 -13.81 -1.72
C GLY A 127 -15.01 -14.38 -0.33
N LYS A 128 -15.34 -15.66 -0.14
CA LYS A 128 -15.12 -16.36 1.14
C LYS A 128 -13.65 -16.77 1.29
N MET A 129 -13.23 -17.02 2.53
CA MET A 129 -11.91 -17.57 2.85
C MET A 129 -11.65 -18.86 2.04
N PRO A 130 -10.54 -18.94 1.28
CA PRO A 130 -10.16 -20.15 0.54
C PRO A 130 -9.72 -21.27 1.49
N SER A 131 -9.63 -22.50 0.97
CA SER A 131 -9.16 -23.65 1.76
C SER A 131 -7.71 -23.48 2.24
N LYS A 132 -7.37 -24.06 3.40
CA LYS A 132 -6.02 -23.98 3.99
C LYS A 132 -4.96 -24.41 2.96
N GLY A 133 -3.89 -23.62 2.83
CA GLY A 133 -2.82 -23.92 1.88
C GLY A 133 -3.09 -23.53 0.43
N TRP A 134 -4.18 -22.80 0.12
CA TRP A 134 -4.50 -22.33 -1.25
C TRP A 134 -3.33 -21.64 -1.98
N TYR A 135 -2.45 -20.95 -1.24
CA TYR A 135 -1.29 -20.23 -1.78
C TYR A 135 -0.17 -21.17 -2.27
N THR A 136 -0.16 -22.43 -1.83
CA THR A 136 0.82 -23.44 -2.27
C THR A 136 0.58 -23.93 -3.70
N LYS A 137 -0.66 -23.82 -4.19
CA LYS A 137 -1.05 -24.18 -5.57
C LYS A 137 -0.56 -23.18 -6.64
N ARG A 138 0.19 -22.14 -6.25
CA ARG A 138 0.72 -21.11 -7.18
C ARG A 138 2.13 -21.43 -7.66
N PRO A 139 2.44 -21.23 -8.97
CA PRO A 139 3.79 -21.38 -9.49
C PRO A 139 4.78 -20.50 -8.71
N GLY A 140 5.75 -21.13 -8.05
CA GLY A 140 6.87 -20.46 -7.38
C GLY A 140 6.66 -20.10 -5.90
N ALA A 141 5.43 -20.03 -5.36
CA ALA A 141 5.20 -19.61 -3.97
C ALA A 141 5.73 -20.63 -2.94
N ALA A 142 5.39 -21.91 -3.10
CA ALA A 142 5.93 -22.98 -2.26
C ALA A 142 7.46 -23.12 -2.38
N LYS A 143 7.99 -22.94 -3.60
CA LYS A 143 9.44 -23.02 -3.90
C LYS A 143 10.24 -21.83 -3.35
N LEU A 144 9.65 -20.64 -3.31
CA LEU A 144 10.23 -19.42 -2.74
C LEU A 144 10.35 -19.49 -1.21
N GLN A 145 9.52 -20.28 -0.53
CA GLN A 145 9.53 -20.41 0.93
C GLN A 145 10.20 -21.69 1.46
N GLY A 146 10.54 -22.65 0.59
CA GLY A 146 11.08 -23.94 1.01
C GLY A 146 10.07 -24.80 1.79
N LEU A 147 8.77 -24.58 1.58
CA LEU A 147 7.71 -25.36 2.23
C LEU A 147 7.63 -26.76 1.61
N ASP A 148 7.50 -27.79 2.44
CA ASP A 148 7.31 -29.18 2.00
C ASP A 148 5.87 -29.36 1.49
N PRO A 149 5.65 -29.56 0.17
CA PRO A 149 4.31 -29.75 -0.40
C PRO A 149 3.58 -30.97 0.19
N ALA A 150 4.31 -31.98 0.69
CA ALA A 150 3.71 -33.19 1.26
C ALA A 150 2.94 -32.94 2.57
N LYS A 151 3.25 -31.84 3.29
CA LYS A 151 2.53 -31.43 4.52
C LYS A 151 1.11 -30.94 4.24
N TYR A 152 0.81 -30.58 2.99
CA TYR A 152 -0.41 -29.88 2.57
C TYR A 152 -1.44 -30.76 1.85
N GLY A 153 -1.23 -32.07 1.82
CA GLY A 153 -2.23 -33.04 1.34
C GLY A 153 -2.54 -32.98 -0.16
N GLY A 154 -1.71 -32.32 -0.97
CA GLY A 154 -1.85 -32.32 -2.42
C GLY A 154 -0.58 -32.82 -3.09
N GLU A 155 -0.71 -33.82 -3.98
CA GLU A 155 0.13 -33.80 -5.17
C GLU A 155 -0.02 -32.41 -5.81
N LEU A 156 1.06 -31.87 -6.38
CA LEU A 156 1.03 -30.63 -7.15
C LEU A 156 0.03 -30.80 -8.30
N ALA A 157 -1.25 -30.57 -8.02
CA ALA A 157 -2.30 -30.67 -9.00
C ALA A 157 -2.16 -29.45 -9.91
N ASP A 158 -1.98 -29.73 -11.20
CA ASP A 158 -2.32 -28.76 -12.24
C ASP A 158 -3.74 -28.22 -11.96
N PRO A 159 -4.04 -26.97 -12.32
CA PRO A 159 -5.32 -26.36 -11.98
C PRO A 159 -6.45 -27.13 -12.67
N GLU A 160 -7.06 -28.07 -11.95
CA GLU A 160 -8.38 -28.58 -12.30
C GLU A 160 -9.39 -27.48 -11.96
N GLU A 161 -10.17 -27.12 -12.97
CA GLU A 161 -11.32 -26.22 -12.90
C GLU A 161 -12.35 -26.80 -11.91
N GLU A 162 -12.24 -26.47 -10.63
CA GLU A 162 -13.37 -26.64 -9.71
C GLU A 162 -14.46 -25.65 -10.09
N GLY A 163 -15.63 -26.22 -10.43
CA GLY A 163 -16.62 -25.60 -11.29
C GLY A 163 -17.24 -24.30 -10.76
N ASP A 164 -17.66 -23.51 -11.75
CA ASP A 164 -18.41 -22.27 -11.59
C ASP A 164 -19.76 -22.47 -10.88
N GLU A 165 -19.78 -22.59 -9.55
CA GLU A 165 -20.97 -22.18 -8.81
C GLU A 165 -21.03 -20.65 -8.76
N VAL A 166 -21.61 -20.10 -9.83
CA VAL A 166 -21.97 -18.69 -9.90
C VAL A 166 -23.10 -18.45 -8.90
N ILE A 167 -22.74 -18.08 -7.68
CA ILE A 167 -23.72 -17.54 -6.72
C ILE A 167 -24.22 -16.23 -7.32
N GLU A 168 -25.52 -16.18 -7.63
CA GLU A 168 -26.17 -14.98 -8.16
C GLU A 168 -26.05 -13.86 -7.12
N VAL A 169 -25.10 -12.97 -7.34
CA VAL A 169 -24.76 -11.88 -6.42
C VAL A 169 -25.96 -10.95 -6.36
N ALA A 170 -26.59 -10.82 -5.19
CA ALA A 170 -27.55 -9.75 -4.94
C ALA A 170 -26.90 -8.44 -5.38
N LYS A 171 -27.56 -7.76 -6.33
CA LYS A 171 -27.06 -6.60 -7.05
C LYS A 171 -26.47 -5.58 -6.07
N VAL A 172 -25.17 -5.65 -5.84
CA VAL A 172 -24.45 -4.64 -5.06
C VAL A 172 -24.64 -3.36 -5.83
N ALA A 173 -25.13 -2.32 -5.15
CA ALA A 173 -25.23 -0.99 -5.74
C ALA A 173 -23.89 -0.70 -6.42
N ALA A 174 -23.95 -0.32 -7.70
CA ALA A 174 -22.77 -0.10 -8.52
C ALA A 174 -21.70 0.63 -7.71
N PRO A 175 -20.42 0.22 -7.77
CA PRO A 175 -19.35 0.97 -7.15
C PRO A 175 -19.57 2.43 -7.50
N ILE A 176 -19.59 3.32 -6.49
CA ILE A 176 -19.49 4.76 -6.78
C ILE A 176 -18.22 4.86 -7.62
N GLU A 177 -18.36 5.15 -8.92
CA GLU A 177 -17.24 5.33 -9.83
C GLU A 177 -16.47 6.54 -9.35
N ARG A 178 -15.58 6.32 -8.38
CA ARG A 178 -14.57 7.29 -8.03
C ARG A 178 -13.64 7.28 -9.23
N PRO A 179 -13.42 8.42 -9.91
CA PRO A 179 -12.47 8.46 -10.99
C PRO A 179 -11.15 7.87 -10.50
N LEU A 180 -10.58 6.94 -11.27
CA LEU A 180 -9.32 6.31 -10.91
C LEU A 180 -8.30 7.42 -10.61
N PRO A 181 -7.52 7.30 -9.52
CA PRO A 181 -6.55 8.32 -9.17
C PRO A 181 -5.59 8.51 -10.36
N ILE A 182 -5.50 9.75 -10.84
CA ILE A 182 -4.59 10.13 -11.91
C ILE A 182 -3.22 10.35 -11.27
N GLY A 183 -2.21 9.59 -11.73
CA GLY A 183 -0.83 9.77 -11.32
C GLY A 183 -0.03 10.49 -12.40
N LEU A 184 0.72 11.53 -12.02
CA LEU A 184 1.71 12.15 -12.89
C LEU A 184 3.05 11.45 -12.70
N LEU A 185 3.59 10.91 -13.79
CA LEU A 185 4.90 10.27 -13.80
C LEU A 185 5.93 11.24 -14.37
N PHE A 186 6.98 11.48 -13.60
CA PHE A 186 8.07 12.37 -13.98
C PHE A 186 9.30 11.56 -14.39
N PRO A 187 9.90 11.83 -15.55
CA PRO A 187 11.10 11.13 -15.99
C PRO A 187 12.30 11.44 -15.08
N GLY A 188 13.13 10.43 -14.83
CA GLY A 188 14.36 10.55 -14.04
C GLY A 188 15.61 10.80 -14.89
N GLN A 189 16.78 10.67 -14.24
CA GLN A 189 18.08 10.67 -14.93
C GLN A 189 18.13 9.56 -16.00
N GLY A 190 18.63 9.90 -17.19
CA GLY A 190 18.61 9.09 -18.40
C GLY A 190 17.63 9.57 -19.47
N SER A 191 16.72 10.49 -19.13
CA SER A 191 15.77 11.11 -20.07
C SER A 191 16.08 12.58 -20.41
N GLN A 192 17.23 13.09 -19.95
CA GLN A 192 17.68 14.45 -20.24
C GLN A 192 18.13 14.59 -21.69
N TYR A 193 17.86 15.73 -22.31
CA TYR A 193 18.39 16.09 -23.62
C TYR A 193 18.46 17.61 -23.79
N VAL A 194 19.36 18.08 -24.64
CA VAL A 194 19.47 19.51 -24.96
C VAL A 194 18.20 19.97 -25.68
N LYS A 195 17.67 21.13 -25.30
CA LYS A 195 16.37 21.71 -25.69
C LYS A 195 15.14 21.11 -25.00
N MET A 196 15.28 20.27 -23.98
CA MET A 196 14.13 19.70 -23.24
C MET A 196 13.21 20.74 -22.58
N MET A 197 13.67 21.98 -22.38
CA MET A 197 12.88 23.08 -21.83
C MET A 197 12.40 24.10 -22.88
N HIS A 198 12.58 23.81 -24.16
CA HIS A 198 12.21 24.74 -25.23
C HIS A 198 10.71 25.04 -25.22
N GLY A 199 10.36 26.33 -25.23
CA GLY A 199 8.96 26.78 -25.23
C GLY A 199 8.26 26.69 -23.86
N LEU A 200 9.00 26.40 -22.78
CA LEU A 200 8.48 26.49 -21.41
C LEU A 200 8.79 27.86 -20.78
N GLN A 201 9.79 28.57 -21.28
CA GLN A 201 10.27 29.84 -20.73
C GLN A 201 9.26 30.99 -20.78
N ASP A 202 8.23 30.89 -21.63
CA ASP A 202 7.22 31.95 -21.78
C ASP A 202 6.13 31.87 -20.71
N ILE A 203 6.06 30.75 -19.96
CA ILE A 203 5.08 30.55 -18.90
C ILE A 203 5.52 31.37 -17.66
N PRO A 204 4.69 32.30 -17.14
CA PRO A 204 5.09 33.19 -16.04
C PRO A 204 5.63 32.44 -14.82
N LYS A 205 4.96 31.37 -14.38
CA LYS A 205 5.37 30.55 -13.24
C LYS A 205 6.70 29.84 -13.46
N VAL A 206 6.96 29.39 -14.69
CA VAL A 206 8.22 28.74 -15.07
C VAL A 206 9.37 29.74 -15.00
N ARG A 207 9.17 31.00 -15.41
CA ARG A 207 10.19 32.06 -15.27
C ARG A 207 10.56 32.32 -13.82
N GLU A 208 9.57 32.39 -12.94
CA GLU A 208 9.79 32.56 -11.50
C GLU A 208 10.60 31.39 -10.93
N MET A 209 10.21 30.16 -11.27
CA MET A 209 10.91 28.94 -10.86
C MET A 209 12.37 28.93 -11.35
N LEU A 210 12.61 29.32 -12.59
CA LEU A 210 13.95 29.41 -13.16
C LEU A 210 14.80 30.50 -12.50
N ALA A 211 14.21 31.63 -12.10
CA ALA A 211 14.90 32.67 -11.36
C ALA A 211 15.33 32.19 -9.96
N ILE A 212 14.46 31.44 -9.29
CA ILE A 212 14.77 30.78 -8.01
C ILE A 212 15.89 29.75 -8.20
N ALA A 213 15.75 28.86 -9.19
CA ALA A 213 16.76 27.85 -9.50
C ALA A 213 18.13 28.47 -9.80
N LYS A 214 18.16 29.58 -10.55
CA LYS A 214 19.39 30.33 -10.83
C LYS A 214 20.05 30.88 -9.57
N THR A 215 19.26 31.35 -8.62
CA THR A 215 19.75 31.87 -7.33
C THR A 215 20.32 30.74 -6.46
N ILE A 216 19.64 29.60 -6.39
CA ILE A 216 20.04 28.45 -5.56
C ILE A 216 21.26 27.73 -6.15
N LEU A 217 21.24 27.48 -7.47
CA LEU A 217 22.28 26.71 -8.15
C LEU A 217 23.48 27.57 -8.57
N GLY A 218 23.36 28.91 -8.47
CA GLY A 218 24.40 29.85 -8.89
C GLY A 218 24.67 29.85 -10.40
N GLN A 219 23.76 29.30 -11.22
CA GLN A 219 23.95 29.15 -12.66
C GLN A 219 22.65 29.25 -13.44
N ASP A 220 22.75 29.67 -14.70
CA ASP A 220 21.59 29.76 -15.60
C ASP A 220 21.19 28.37 -16.12
N LEU A 221 20.30 27.71 -15.36
CA LEU A 221 19.87 26.35 -15.66
C LEU A 221 19.11 26.28 -16.99
N LEU A 222 18.32 27.30 -17.33
CA LEU A 222 17.59 27.35 -18.60
C LEU A 222 18.57 27.35 -19.77
N TYR A 223 19.58 28.23 -19.73
CA TYR A 223 20.61 28.28 -20.76
C TYR A 223 21.29 26.92 -20.95
N ARG A 224 21.68 26.25 -19.84
CA ARG A 224 22.30 24.92 -19.90
C ARG A 224 21.38 23.87 -20.52
N CYS A 225 20.09 23.90 -20.21
CA CYS A 225 19.11 22.96 -20.76
C CYS A 225 18.78 23.23 -22.23
N LEU A 226 18.93 24.46 -22.73
CA LEU A 226 18.66 24.82 -24.13
C LEU A 226 19.87 24.66 -25.05
N GLU A 227 21.06 25.04 -24.57
CA GLU A 227 22.27 25.16 -25.39
C GLU A 227 23.33 24.09 -25.10
N GLY A 228 23.24 23.38 -23.97
CA GLY A 228 24.15 22.28 -23.61
C GLY A 228 25.50 22.73 -23.01
N PRO A 229 26.56 21.90 -23.09
CA PRO A 229 26.68 20.65 -23.86
C PRO A 229 25.95 19.47 -23.22
N GLU A 230 25.65 18.43 -24.00
CA GLU A 230 24.98 17.21 -23.52
C GLU A 230 25.75 16.52 -22.40
N SER A 231 27.09 16.46 -22.50
CA SER A 231 27.96 15.91 -21.47
C SER A 231 27.81 16.60 -20.11
N TRP A 232 27.45 17.89 -20.09
CA TRP A 232 27.17 18.61 -18.84
C TRP A 232 25.87 18.12 -18.19
N LEU A 233 24.85 17.83 -19.01
CA LEU A 233 23.56 17.27 -18.56
C LEU A 233 23.68 15.79 -18.14
N GLU A 234 24.70 15.07 -18.60
CA GLU A 234 24.99 13.68 -18.18
C GLU A 234 25.61 13.60 -16.79
N GLU A 235 26.31 14.66 -16.34
CA GLU A 235 26.86 14.71 -14.99
C GLU A 235 25.72 14.69 -13.95
N THR A 236 25.67 13.67 -13.10
CA THR A 236 24.61 13.48 -12.09
C THR A 236 24.31 14.73 -11.27
N LYS A 237 25.35 15.48 -10.88
CA LYS A 237 25.23 16.72 -10.08
C LYS A 237 24.45 17.84 -10.79
N ASN A 238 24.41 17.81 -12.12
CA ASN A 238 23.70 18.76 -12.97
C ASN A 238 22.38 18.17 -13.47
N CYS A 239 22.38 16.88 -13.82
CA CYS A 239 21.22 16.16 -14.35
C CYS A 239 20.03 16.18 -13.38
N GLN A 240 20.27 15.84 -12.12
CA GLN A 240 19.21 15.75 -11.10
C GLN A 240 18.46 17.08 -10.91
N PRO A 241 19.13 18.23 -10.66
CA PRO A 241 18.42 19.50 -10.56
C PRO A 241 17.82 19.95 -11.90
N ALA A 242 18.47 19.68 -13.03
CA ALA A 242 17.93 20.00 -14.36
C ALA A 242 16.62 19.26 -14.65
N MET A 243 16.59 17.95 -14.41
CA MET A 243 15.41 17.11 -14.62
C MET A 243 14.29 17.48 -13.66
N PHE A 244 14.58 17.73 -12.39
CA PHE A 244 13.57 18.17 -11.42
C PHE A 244 12.88 19.47 -11.87
N VAL A 245 13.67 20.49 -12.22
CA VAL A 245 13.12 21.78 -12.68
C VAL A 245 12.37 21.65 -14.01
N ALA A 246 12.87 20.83 -14.95
CA ALA A 246 12.18 20.56 -16.21
C ALA A 246 10.83 19.85 -15.99
N CYS A 247 10.76 18.89 -15.07
CA CYS A 247 9.52 18.20 -14.69
C CYS A 247 8.49 19.16 -14.10
N MET A 248 8.92 20.01 -13.17
CA MET A 248 8.05 21.03 -12.57
C MET A 248 7.61 22.08 -13.59
N ALA A 249 8.47 22.45 -14.55
CA ALA A 249 8.08 23.33 -15.64
C ALA A 249 7.05 22.69 -16.58
N GLY A 250 7.14 21.38 -16.82
CA GLY A 250 6.13 20.60 -17.54
C GLY A 250 4.79 20.56 -16.81
N LEU A 251 4.80 20.41 -15.48
CA LEU A 251 3.60 20.50 -14.65
C LEU A 251 2.94 21.87 -14.73
N GLU A 252 3.72 22.96 -14.64
CA GLU A 252 3.18 24.31 -14.77
C GLU A 252 2.61 24.58 -16.17
N LYS A 253 3.18 23.96 -17.22
CA LYS A 253 2.57 23.99 -18.55
C LYS A 253 1.24 23.25 -18.59
N LEU A 254 1.15 22.09 -17.96
CA LEU A 254 -0.10 21.32 -17.87
C LEU A 254 -1.19 22.15 -17.18
N ARG A 255 -0.87 22.78 -16.05
CA ARG A 255 -1.76 23.71 -15.32
C ARG A 255 -2.20 24.90 -16.15
N ALA A 256 -1.29 25.49 -16.92
CA ALA A 256 -1.62 26.62 -17.79
C ALA A 256 -2.56 26.22 -18.95
N GLN A 257 -2.59 24.94 -19.33
CA GLN A 257 -3.45 24.40 -20.38
C GLN A 257 -4.75 23.80 -19.83
N ASN A 258 -4.77 23.43 -18.56
CA ASN A 258 -5.92 22.86 -17.87
C ASN A 258 -5.93 23.31 -16.40
N GLU A 259 -6.85 24.19 -16.03
CA GLU A 259 -6.97 24.72 -14.66
C GLU A 259 -7.32 23.65 -13.61
N GLU A 260 -7.86 22.49 -14.04
CA GLU A 260 -8.22 21.37 -13.16
C GLU A 260 -7.09 20.33 -12.97
N ALA A 261 -5.89 20.56 -13.53
CA ALA A 261 -4.73 19.65 -13.45
C ALA A 261 -3.75 19.96 -12.30
#